data_AF-A0A2G9P999-F1
#
_entry.id   AF-A0A2G9P999-F1
#
_cell.length_a   1.000
_cell.length_b   1.000
_cell.length_c   1.000
_cell.angle_alpha   90.00
_cell.angle_beta   90.00
_cell.angle_gamma   90.00
#
_symmetry.space_group_name_H-M   'P 1'
#
loop_
_entity.id
_entity.type
_entity.pdbx_description
1 polymer ?
#
loop_
_entity_poly.entity_id
_entity_poly.type
_entity_poly.pdbx_seq_one_letter_code
_entity_poly.pdbx_strand_id
1 'polypeptide(L)'
;MEIEFVDDKELMFWSSIFNLNRTDSEKMGYEFEQVLSEYTVSEVTKKIIKEGVFSASTEKINTAPELQKIKEINWNAWLKYWEKTHTTMDSIRSAIQKNAESFNFDSLAPVEKFFGYAIPKRIRLILCPGSTTLFGKGNVDFRYSKDVVLLFPRNYQNFSEETIFKDFAVLIHELIHFTQKNIYFKEDRNFIEAVTRVFAPKGIIISSGPMPENSPESRMRPIIKKAMANRQTYAHIRTELQQEMK
;
A
#
# COMPACT_ATOMS: atom_id res chain seq x y z
N MET A 1 -13.79 -10.76 -3.33
CA MET A 1 -13.06 -9.65 -3.97
C MET A 1 -12.18 -10.23 -5.05
N GLU A 2 -12.07 -9.59 -6.21
CA GLU A 2 -11.18 -9.99 -7.29
C GLU A 2 -9.85 -9.24 -7.15
N ILE A 3 -8.72 -9.95 -7.28
CA ILE A 3 -7.39 -9.34 -7.33
C ILE A 3 -6.80 -9.64 -8.70
N GLU A 4 -6.52 -8.59 -9.46
CA GLU A 4 -5.83 -8.68 -10.74
C GLU A 4 -4.39 -8.21 -10.56
N PHE A 5 -3.43 -9.06 -10.87
CA PHE A 5 -2.03 -8.66 -10.90
C PHE A 5 -1.73 -7.94 -12.21
N VAL A 6 -1.21 -6.72 -12.10
CA VAL A 6 -0.75 -5.95 -13.26
C VAL A 6 0.64 -6.46 -13.64
N ASP A 7 0.75 -7.08 -14.82
CA ASP A 7 2.01 -7.61 -15.35
C ASP A 7 2.62 -6.65 -16.38
N ASP A 8 2.93 -5.43 -15.94
CA ASP A 8 3.55 -4.39 -16.75
C ASP A 8 4.88 -3.96 -16.11
N LYS A 9 5.97 -4.40 -16.73
CA LYS A 9 7.34 -4.11 -16.30
C LYS A 9 7.64 -2.62 -16.27
N GLU A 10 7.09 -1.86 -17.21
CA GLU A 10 7.32 -0.42 -17.27
C GLU A 10 6.61 0.30 -16.12
N LEU A 11 5.36 -0.08 -15.82
CA LEU A 11 4.67 0.41 -14.64
C LEU A 11 5.38 0.03 -13.33
N MET A 12 5.95 -1.17 -13.24
CA MET A 12 6.75 -1.59 -12.08
C MET A 12 8.02 -0.74 -11.93
N PHE A 13 8.73 -0.45 -13.02
CA PHE A 13 9.86 0.47 -13.01
C PHE A 13 9.46 1.86 -12.55
N TRP A 14 8.39 2.41 -13.11
CA TRP A 14 7.89 3.72 -12.70
C TRP A 14 7.41 3.76 -11.25
N SER A 15 6.83 2.67 -10.76
CA SER A 15 6.49 2.51 -9.34
C SER A 15 7.72 2.52 -8.45
N SER A 16 8.82 1.86 -8.86
CA SER A 16 10.13 1.94 -8.19
C SER A 16 10.67 3.36 -8.12
N ILE A 17 10.70 4.09 -9.26
CA ILE A 17 11.17 5.48 -9.29
C ILE A 17 10.31 6.38 -8.40
N PHE A 18 8.99 6.28 -8.51
CA PHE A 18 8.06 7.05 -7.67
C PHE A 18 8.34 6.84 -6.17
N ASN A 19 8.55 5.58 -5.77
CA ASN A 19 8.70 5.24 -4.37
C ASN A 19 10.06 5.67 -3.77
N LEU A 20 11.13 5.68 -4.57
CA LEU A 20 12.44 6.25 -4.18
C LEU A 20 12.39 7.78 -3.98
N ASN A 21 11.47 8.47 -4.63
CA ASN A 21 11.33 9.94 -4.57
C ASN A 21 10.30 10.42 -3.53
N ARG A 22 9.87 9.56 -2.61
CA ARG A 22 8.95 9.96 -1.53
C ARG A 22 9.71 10.65 -0.41
N THR A 23 9.18 11.79 0.07
CA THR A 23 9.75 12.61 1.15
C THR A 23 9.85 11.90 2.50
N ASP A 24 9.12 10.79 2.71
CA ASP A 24 9.18 9.98 3.94
C ASP A 24 10.24 8.87 3.88
N SER A 25 11.22 8.97 2.98
CA SER A 25 12.30 7.99 2.87
C SER A 25 13.29 8.13 4.03
N GLU A 26 12.87 7.76 5.24
CA GLU A 26 13.81 7.23 6.23
C GLU A 26 14.46 6.01 5.60
N LYS A 27 15.63 6.20 4.96
CA LYS A 27 16.55 5.19 4.39
C LYS A 27 15.84 3.87 4.04
N MET A 28 14.89 3.93 3.11
CA MET A 28 14.17 2.74 2.72
C MET A 28 15.10 1.90 1.85
N GLY A 29 15.60 0.79 2.40
CA GLY A 29 16.44 -0.12 1.66
C GLY A 29 15.63 -0.83 0.58
N TYR A 30 15.79 -0.40 -0.67
CA TYR A 30 15.32 -1.14 -1.83
C TYR A 30 16.55 -1.60 -2.61
N GLU A 31 16.64 -2.89 -2.94
CA GLU A 31 17.83 -3.36 -3.68
C GLU A 31 17.90 -2.79 -5.09
N PHE A 32 16.75 -2.57 -5.71
CA PHE A 32 16.71 -1.94 -7.02
C PHE A 32 17.31 -0.53 -7.01
N GLU A 33 17.40 0.16 -5.87
CA GLU A 33 18.09 1.44 -5.77
C GLU A 33 19.57 1.32 -6.19
N GLN A 34 20.21 0.21 -5.84
CA GLN A 34 21.64 -0.03 -6.09
C GLN A 34 21.98 -0.21 -7.57
N VAL A 35 20.98 -0.53 -8.40
CA VAL A 35 21.17 -0.73 -9.85
C VAL A 35 20.78 0.49 -10.67
N LEU A 36 20.22 1.52 -10.04
CA LEU A 36 19.78 2.75 -10.71
C LEU A 36 20.82 3.85 -10.51
N SER A 37 21.22 4.51 -11.59
CA SER A 37 22.23 5.57 -11.58
C SER A 37 21.65 6.98 -11.56
N GLU A 38 20.45 7.19 -12.12
CA GLU A 38 19.78 8.50 -12.11
C GLU A 38 18.28 8.29 -11.90
N TYR A 39 17.77 8.50 -10.69
CA TYR A 39 16.36 8.26 -10.39
C TYR A 39 15.66 9.42 -9.68
N THR A 40 16.40 10.46 -9.29
CA THR A 40 15.82 11.65 -8.66
C THR A 40 15.07 12.48 -9.70
N VAL A 41 13.85 12.90 -9.38
CA VAL A 41 13.01 13.71 -10.27
C VAL A 41 12.44 14.94 -9.58
N SER A 42 12.06 15.94 -10.36
CA SER A 42 11.36 17.12 -9.84
C SER A 42 9.98 16.77 -9.24
N GLU A 43 9.43 17.63 -8.37
CA GLU A 43 8.08 17.45 -7.81
C GLU A 43 6.98 17.38 -8.89
N VAL A 44 7.17 18.12 -9.99
CA VAL A 44 6.24 18.11 -11.14
C VAL A 44 6.28 16.73 -11.80
N THR A 45 7.48 16.24 -12.09
CA THR A 45 7.70 14.93 -12.72
C THR A 45 7.27 13.78 -11.83
N LYS A 46 7.49 13.88 -10.51
CA LYS A 46 6.97 12.94 -9.51
C LYS A 46 5.45 12.82 -9.55
N LYS A 47 4.72 13.93 -9.75
CA LYS A 47 3.25 13.89 -9.90
C LYS A 47 2.82 13.18 -11.17
N ILE A 48 3.55 13.35 -12.28
CA ILE A 48 3.29 12.65 -13.55
C ILE A 48 3.46 11.13 -13.37
N ILE A 49 4.58 10.70 -12.77
CA ILE A 49 4.81 9.27 -12.48
C ILE A 49 3.68 8.74 -11.60
N LYS A 50 3.37 9.46 -10.52
CA LYS A 50 2.31 9.07 -9.59
C LYS A 50 0.96 8.88 -10.27
N GLU A 51 0.54 9.83 -11.10
CA GLU A 51 -0.70 9.73 -11.86
C GLU A 51 -0.69 8.52 -12.81
N GLY A 52 0.40 8.31 -13.57
CA GLY A 52 0.50 7.18 -14.49
C GLY A 52 0.48 5.83 -13.77
N VAL A 53 1.26 5.69 -12.69
CA VAL A 53 1.30 4.48 -11.85
C VAL A 53 -0.09 4.15 -11.29
N PHE A 54 -0.77 5.11 -10.67
CA PHE A 54 -2.08 4.83 -10.05
C PHE A 54 -3.21 4.73 -11.08
N SER A 55 -3.12 5.34 -12.26
CA SER A 55 -4.06 5.06 -13.36
C SER A 55 -3.79 3.73 -14.07
N ALA A 56 -2.65 3.10 -13.79
CA ALA A 56 -2.08 1.96 -14.52
C ALA A 56 -1.94 2.27 -16.03
N SER A 57 -1.36 3.43 -16.34
CA SER A 57 -1.07 3.86 -17.70
C SER A 57 0.29 4.57 -17.76
N THR A 58 1.07 4.27 -18.80
CA THR A 58 2.36 4.91 -19.06
C THR A 58 2.25 6.05 -20.07
N GLU A 59 1.07 6.36 -20.59
CA GLU A 59 0.88 7.36 -21.67
C GLU A 59 1.45 8.73 -21.29
N LYS A 60 0.99 9.31 -20.17
CA LYS A 60 1.49 10.60 -19.68
C LYS A 60 2.97 10.56 -19.33
N ILE A 61 3.42 9.44 -18.76
CA ILE A 61 4.82 9.24 -18.41
C ILE A 61 5.69 9.27 -19.66
N ASN A 62 5.24 8.64 -20.75
CA ASN A 62 5.98 8.51 -21.99
C ASN A 62 6.10 9.81 -22.79
N THR A 63 5.26 10.80 -22.48
CA THR A 63 5.34 12.14 -23.09
C THR A 63 6.28 13.11 -22.37
N ALA A 64 6.75 12.78 -21.15
CA ALA A 64 7.59 13.68 -20.35
C ALA A 64 9.09 13.51 -20.67
N PRO A 65 9.79 14.53 -21.20
CA PRO A 65 11.19 14.39 -21.63
C PRO A 65 12.17 14.00 -20.51
N GLU A 66 12.01 14.56 -19.30
CA GLU A 66 12.82 14.19 -18.13
C GLU A 66 12.69 12.69 -17.82
N LEU A 67 11.48 12.13 -17.92
CA LEU A 67 11.23 10.71 -17.68
C LEU A 67 11.81 9.84 -18.79
N GLN A 68 11.76 10.26 -20.06
CA GLN A 68 12.41 9.51 -21.13
C GLN A 68 13.91 9.39 -20.90
N LYS A 69 14.57 10.47 -20.50
CA LYS A 69 16.00 10.44 -20.13
C LYS A 69 16.27 9.48 -18.96
N ILE A 70 15.46 9.53 -17.90
CA ILE A 70 15.57 8.61 -16.74
C ILE A 70 15.42 7.15 -17.20
N LYS A 71 14.45 6.86 -18.07
CA LYS A 71 14.24 5.51 -18.61
C LYS A 71 15.43 5.06 -19.46
N GLU A 72 15.90 5.88 -20.40
CA GLU A 72 17.05 5.57 -21.26
C GLU A 72 18.31 5.20 -20.45
N ILE A 73 18.56 5.92 -19.36
CA ILE A 73 19.72 5.67 -18.50
C ILE A 73 19.59 4.36 -17.72
N ASN A 74 18.41 4.08 -17.17
CA ASN A 74 18.27 3.05 -16.13
C ASN A 74 17.59 1.75 -16.59
N TRP A 75 16.82 1.80 -17.68
CA TRP A 75 15.90 0.71 -18.06
C TRP A 75 16.60 -0.62 -18.26
N ASN A 76 17.76 -0.63 -18.91
CA ASN A 76 18.54 -1.85 -19.12
C ASN A 76 19.09 -2.44 -17.81
N ALA A 77 19.50 -1.59 -16.87
CA ALA A 77 19.97 -2.05 -15.56
C ALA A 77 18.80 -2.62 -14.73
N TRP A 78 17.65 -1.96 -14.77
CA TRP A 78 16.43 -2.42 -14.13
C TRP A 78 15.91 -3.73 -14.73
N LEU A 79 15.91 -3.89 -16.06
CA LEU A 79 15.51 -5.14 -16.72
C LEU A 79 16.39 -6.31 -16.30
N LYS A 80 17.72 -6.14 -16.25
CA LYS A 80 18.65 -7.16 -15.75
C LYS A 80 18.38 -7.52 -14.29
N TYR A 81 18.00 -6.54 -13.48
CA TYR A 81 17.58 -6.78 -12.09
C TYR A 81 16.25 -7.53 -12.02
N TRP A 82 15.25 -7.17 -12.84
CA TRP A 82 13.98 -7.87 -12.93
C TRP A 82 14.16 -9.33 -13.35
N GLU A 83 14.98 -9.60 -14.37
CA GLU A 83 15.29 -10.97 -14.82
C GLU A 83 15.86 -11.84 -13.69
N LYS A 84 16.70 -11.28 -12.83
CA LYS A 84 17.24 -12.01 -11.67
C LYS A 84 16.21 -12.28 -10.57
N THR A 85 15.14 -11.50 -10.51
CA THR A 85 14.21 -11.49 -9.36
C THR A 85 12.79 -11.96 -9.68
N HIS A 86 12.41 -12.03 -10.96
CA HIS A 86 11.03 -12.29 -11.37
C HIS A 86 10.49 -13.64 -10.87
N THR A 87 11.29 -14.72 -10.86
CA THR A 87 10.84 -16.03 -10.34
C THR A 87 10.44 -15.96 -8.87
N THR A 88 11.18 -15.19 -8.07
CA THR A 88 10.84 -14.91 -6.68
C THR A 88 9.57 -14.08 -6.58
N MET A 89 9.41 -13.07 -7.43
CA MET A 89 8.19 -12.25 -7.48
C MET A 89 6.95 -13.06 -7.88
N ASP A 90 7.08 -14.02 -8.81
CA ASP A 90 6.00 -14.91 -9.21
C ASP A 90 5.60 -15.88 -8.07
N SER A 91 6.58 -16.31 -7.27
CA SER A 91 6.33 -17.11 -6.07
C SER A 91 5.56 -16.32 -5.01
N ILE A 92 5.97 -15.06 -4.76
CA ILE A 92 5.28 -14.15 -3.83
C ILE A 92 3.86 -13.85 -4.35
N ARG A 93 3.72 -13.55 -5.65
CA ARG A 93 2.43 -13.34 -6.34
C ARG A 93 1.48 -14.50 -6.09
N SER A 94 1.94 -15.74 -6.35
CA SER A 94 1.16 -16.95 -6.18
C SER A 94 0.71 -17.16 -4.73
N ALA A 95 1.60 -16.87 -3.78
CA ALA A 95 1.28 -17.01 -2.36
C ALA A 95 0.32 -15.93 -1.84
N ILE A 96 0.43 -14.68 -2.32
CA ILE A 96 -0.55 -13.62 -2.05
C ILE A 96 -1.91 -14.00 -2.64
N GLN A 97 -1.95 -14.53 -3.86
CA GLN A 97 -3.19 -14.98 -4.51
C GLN A 97 -3.87 -16.08 -3.67
N LYS A 98 -3.10 -17.09 -3.23
CA LYS A 98 -3.62 -18.15 -2.35
C LYS A 98 -4.19 -17.59 -1.03
N ASN A 99 -3.50 -16.63 -0.41
CA ASN A 99 -4.01 -15.98 0.80
C ASN A 99 -5.31 -15.23 0.53
N ALA A 100 -5.39 -14.50 -0.59
CA ALA A 100 -6.60 -13.79 -1.00
C ALA A 100 -7.78 -14.75 -1.23
N GLU A 101 -7.58 -15.87 -1.90
CA GLU A 101 -8.61 -16.88 -2.14
C GLU A 101 -9.16 -17.49 -0.84
N SER A 102 -8.29 -17.66 0.16
CA SER A 102 -8.66 -18.20 1.47
C SER A 102 -9.29 -17.16 2.41
N PHE A 103 -9.13 -15.87 2.10
CA PHE A 103 -9.54 -14.80 3.00
C PHE A 103 -11.01 -14.44 2.83
N ASN A 104 -11.76 -14.45 3.94
CA ASN A 104 -13.14 -14.01 3.93
C ASN A 104 -13.24 -12.47 3.89
N PHE A 105 -13.30 -11.90 2.68
CA PHE A 105 -13.45 -10.46 2.49
C PHE A 105 -14.76 -9.88 3.06
N ASP A 106 -15.81 -10.67 3.27
CA ASP A 106 -17.06 -10.18 3.88
C ASP A 106 -16.86 -9.74 5.34
N SER A 107 -15.77 -10.19 5.97
CA SER A 107 -15.37 -9.70 7.29
C SER A 107 -14.99 -8.20 7.32
N LEU A 108 -14.83 -7.55 6.15
CA LEU A 108 -14.64 -6.09 6.02
C LEU A 108 -15.94 -5.30 6.08
N ALA A 109 -17.10 -5.92 5.89
CA ALA A 109 -18.39 -5.21 5.84
C ALA A 109 -18.67 -4.31 7.07
N PRO A 110 -18.30 -4.68 8.31
CA PRO A 110 -18.41 -3.78 9.46
C PRO A 110 -17.54 -2.52 9.33
N VAL A 111 -16.36 -2.62 8.72
CA VAL A 111 -15.44 -1.49 8.48
C VAL A 111 -16.02 -0.55 7.43
N GLU A 112 -16.56 -1.10 6.35
CA GLU A 112 -17.26 -0.33 5.31
C GLU A 112 -18.43 0.47 5.89
N LYS A 113 -19.23 -0.15 6.77
CA LYS A 113 -20.33 0.53 7.49
C LYS A 113 -19.81 1.62 8.42
N PHE A 114 -18.71 1.37 9.12
CA PHE A 114 -18.13 2.34 10.06
C PHE A 114 -17.63 3.60 9.35
N PHE A 115 -16.96 3.47 8.20
CA PHE A 115 -16.49 4.63 7.43
C PHE A 115 -17.52 5.17 6.41
N GLY A 116 -18.56 4.39 6.11
CA GLY A 116 -19.62 4.77 5.16
C GLY A 116 -19.24 4.59 3.69
N TYR A 117 -18.20 3.81 3.39
CA TYR A 117 -17.73 3.56 2.02
C TYR A 117 -17.35 2.10 1.82
N ALA A 118 -17.75 1.55 0.68
CA ALA A 118 -17.40 0.20 0.27
C ALA A 118 -15.95 0.13 -0.22
N ILE A 119 -15.31 -1.00 0.04
CA ILE A 119 -14.05 -1.41 -0.57
C ILE A 119 -14.33 -1.84 -2.01
N PRO A 120 -13.40 -1.61 -2.96
CA PRO A 120 -13.57 -2.04 -4.34
C PRO A 120 -13.81 -3.54 -4.43
N LYS A 121 -14.74 -3.96 -5.30
CA LYS A 121 -14.99 -5.38 -5.57
C LYS A 121 -13.85 -6.07 -6.32
N ARG A 122 -13.10 -5.28 -7.09
CA ARG A 122 -11.87 -5.65 -7.81
C ARG A 122 -10.78 -4.66 -7.44
N ILE A 123 -9.57 -5.16 -7.30
CA ILE A 123 -8.35 -4.34 -7.23
C ILE A 123 -7.37 -4.75 -8.32
N ARG A 124 -6.58 -3.77 -8.77
CA ARG A 124 -5.39 -3.94 -9.61
C ARG A 124 -4.16 -3.82 -8.73
N LEU A 125 -3.47 -4.94 -8.51
CA LEU A 125 -2.30 -5.01 -7.67
C LEU A 125 -1.03 -4.92 -8.52
N ILE A 126 -0.28 -3.83 -8.37
CA ILE A 126 1.06 -3.69 -8.94
C ILE A 126 2.05 -4.17 -7.88
N LEU A 127 2.48 -5.42 -8.03
CA LEU A 127 3.46 -6.05 -7.15
C LEU A 127 4.87 -5.69 -7.63
N CYS A 128 5.55 -4.82 -6.89
CA CYS A 128 6.90 -4.35 -7.23
C CYS A 128 7.97 -5.16 -6.48
N PRO A 129 9.21 -5.26 -7.01
CA PRO A 129 10.34 -5.81 -6.26
C PRO A 129 10.44 -5.13 -4.89
N GLY A 130 10.44 -5.94 -3.84
CA GLY A 130 10.21 -5.48 -2.48
C GLY A 130 11.37 -4.70 -1.85
N SER A 131 11.24 -4.42 -0.56
CA SER A 131 12.30 -3.83 0.25
C SER A 131 13.27 -4.90 0.77
N THR A 132 14.47 -4.47 1.18
CA THR A 132 15.41 -5.24 2.02
C THR A 132 15.06 -5.19 3.50
N THR A 133 13.91 -4.60 3.84
CA THR A 133 13.53 -4.35 5.22
C THR A 133 12.59 -5.43 5.73
N LEU A 134 12.50 -5.54 7.06
CA LEU A 134 11.57 -6.43 7.77
C LEU A 134 10.09 -6.05 7.58
N PHE A 135 9.79 -4.92 6.92
CA PHE A 135 8.45 -4.38 6.79
C PHE A 135 8.05 -4.23 5.31
N GLY A 136 6.90 -4.80 4.96
CA GLY A 136 6.29 -4.60 3.64
C GLY A 136 5.69 -3.21 3.57
N LYS A 137 5.51 -2.70 2.36
CA LYS A 137 4.92 -1.37 2.13
C LYS A 137 3.81 -1.45 1.11
N GLY A 138 2.73 -0.75 1.40
CA GLY A 138 1.61 -0.57 0.50
C GLY A 138 1.46 0.90 0.14
N ASN A 139 0.75 1.16 -0.95
CA ASN A 139 0.29 2.51 -1.26
C ASN A 139 -0.97 2.47 -2.13
N VAL A 140 -1.85 3.41 -1.87
CA VAL A 140 -3.08 3.68 -2.62
C VAL A 140 -3.20 5.18 -2.82
N ASP A 141 -3.69 5.61 -3.98
CA ASP A 141 -4.02 7.02 -4.19
C ASP A 141 -5.40 7.22 -4.82
N PHE A 142 -6.33 7.64 -3.98
CA PHE A 142 -7.74 7.81 -4.33
C PHE A 142 -8.02 9.00 -5.26
N ARG A 143 -7.03 9.87 -5.53
CA ARG A 143 -7.19 10.97 -6.50
C ARG A 143 -7.10 10.45 -7.93
N TYR A 144 -6.29 9.41 -8.15
CA TYR A 144 -5.99 8.89 -9.48
C TYR A 144 -6.60 7.51 -9.73
N SER A 145 -6.99 6.78 -8.67
CA SER A 145 -7.59 5.46 -8.84
C SER A 145 -8.51 5.07 -7.71
N LYS A 146 -9.48 4.21 -8.05
CA LYS A 146 -10.42 3.63 -7.11
C LYS A 146 -10.12 2.18 -6.80
N ASP A 147 -9.09 1.59 -7.41
CA ASP A 147 -8.86 0.14 -7.37
C ASP A 147 -7.38 -0.27 -7.47
N VAL A 148 -6.44 0.67 -7.68
CA VAL A 148 -5.01 0.33 -7.80
C VAL A 148 -4.32 0.36 -6.44
N VAL A 149 -3.60 -0.72 -6.13
CA VAL A 149 -2.74 -0.87 -4.96
C VAL A 149 -1.31 -1.14 -5.42
N LEU A 150 -0.35 -0.39 -4.90
CA LEU A 150 1.06 -0.72 -4.99
C LEU A 150 1.45 -1.54 -3.78
N LEU A 151 2.19 -2.63 -3.99
CA LEU A 151 2.73 -3.43 -2.92
C LEU A 151 4.21 -3.73 -3.17
N PHE A 152 5.02 -3.44 -2.15
CA PHE A 152 6.43 -3.75 -2.08
C PHE A 152 6.61 -4.77 -0.93
N PRO A 153 6.81 -6.06 -1.24
CA PRO A 153 7.03 -7.10 -0.24
C PRO A 153 8.22 -6.79 0.69
N ARG A 154 8.23 -7.39 1.87
CA ARG A 154 9.38 -7.33 2.79
C ARG A 154 10.43 -8.36 2.44
N ASN A 155 11.70 -8.08 2.73
CA ASN A 155 12.83 -9.00 2.55
C ASN A 155 12.67 -9.91 1.32
N TYR A 156 12.38 -9.33 0.16
CA TYR A 156 11.79 -10.10 -0.94
C TYR A 156 12.71 -11.22 -1.45
N GLN A 157 14.03 -11.09 -1.28
CA GLN A 157 15.00 -12.16 -1.57
C GLN A 157 14.98 -13.34 -0.58
N ASN A 158 14.45 -13.14 0.64
CA ASN A 158 14.44 -14.11 1.75
C ASN A 158 13.02 -14.23 2.33
N PHE A 159 12.04 -14.52 1.46
CA PHE A 159 10.65 -14.65 1.88
C PHE A 159 10.37 -16.01 2.54
N SER A 160 9.39 -16.03 3.44
CA SER A 160 8.79 -17.22 4.05
C SER A 160 7.26 -17.07 4.07
N GLU A 161 6.54 -18.14 4.42
CA GLU A 161 5.08 -18.07 4.60
C GLU A 161 4.69 -16.97 5.61
N GLU A 162 5.47 -16.82 6.68
CA GLU A 162 5.23 -15.78 7.70
C GLU A 162 5.41 -14.37 7.11
N THR A 163 6.46 -14.12 6.32
CA THR A 163 6.68 -12.80 5.73
C THR A 163 5.64 -12.48 4.67
N ILE A 164 5.25 -13.46 3.86
CA ILE A 164 4.18 -13.30 2.86
C ILE A 164 2.85 -13.00 3.54
N PHE A 165 2.52 -13.70 4.62
CA PHE A 165 1.30 -13.42 5.37
C PHE A 165 1.29 -11.99 5.89
N LYS A 166 2.43 -11.49 6.39
CA LYS A 166 2.57 -10.09 6.81
C LYS A 166 2.47 -9.10 5.63
N ASP A 167 2.82 -9.49 4.42
CA ASP A 167 2.67 -8.65 3.22
C ASP A 167 1.24 -8.66 2.67
N PHE A 168 0.56 -9.81 2.71
CA PHE A 168 -0.88 -9.88 2.48
C PHE A 168 -1.64 -9.01 3.48
N ALA A 169 -1.15 -8.97 4.70
CA ALA A 169 -1.64 -8.06 5.71
C ALA A 169 -1.47 -6.57 5.33
N VAL A 170 -0.33 -6.18 4.78
CA VAL A 170 -0.15 -4.82 4.24
C VAL A 170 -1.20 -4.54 3.17
N LEU A 171 -1.50 -5.49 2.29
CA LEU A 171 -2.58 -5.34 1.32
C LEU A 171 -3.95 -5.07 2.00
N ILE A 172 -4.33 -5.82 3.04
CA ILE A 172 -5.58 -5.57 3.78
C ILE A 172 -5.60 -4.17 4.42
N HIS A 173 -4.45 -3.70 4.92
CA HIS A 173 -4.31 -2.35 5.44
C HIS A 173 -4.61 -1.30 4.37
N GLU A 174 -4.04 -1.45 3.18
CA GLU A 174 -4.34 -0.57 2.04
C GLU A 174 -5.82 -0.64 1.61
N LEU A 175 -6.45 -1.82 1.70
CA LEU A 175 -7.87 -1.97 1.41
C LEU A 175 -8.76 -1.15 2.33
N ILE A 176 -8.42 -1.05 3.61
CA ILE A 176 -9.15 -0.22 4.57
C ILE A 176 -9.03 1.25 4.19
N HIS A 177 -7.88 1.71 3.69
CA HIS A 177 -7.74 3.09 3.25
C HIS A 177 -8.73 3.47 2.13
N PHE A 178 -9.18 2.54 1.26
CA PHE A 178 -10.26 2.84 0.30
C PHE A 178 -11.57 3.26 0.98
N THR A 179 -11.86 2.71 2.16
CA THR A 179 -13.03 3.14 2.95
C THR A 179 -12.85 4.54 3.54
N GLN A 180 -11.62 5.03 3.63
CA GLN A 180 -11.25 6.32 4.21
C GLN A 180 -11.06 7.43 3.18
N LYS A 181 -11.39 7.21 1.89
CA LYS A 181 -11.09 8.13 0.78
C LYS A 181 -11.47 9.61 1.02
N ASN A 182 -12.55 9.87 1.76
CA ASN A 182 -13.05 11.24 2.00
C ASN A 182 -12.43 11.94 3.21
N ILE A 183 -11.63 11.21 4.01
CA ILE A 183 -10.93 11.71 5.19
C ILE A 183 -9.41 11.62 5.04
N TYR A 184 -8.90 10.72 4.19
CA TYR A 184 -7.47 10.41 4.07
C TYR A 184 -6.57 11.64 3.81
N PHE A 185 -7.04 12.61 3.02
CA PHE A 185 -6.29 13.84 2.70
C PHE A 185 -6.71 15.06 3.53
N LYS A 186 -7.70 14.94 4.43
CA LYS A 186 -8.22 16.04 5.25
C LYS A 186 -7.74 15.97 6.70
N GLU A 187 -7.19 14.83 7.08
CA GLU A 187 -6.75 14.53 8.43
C GLU A 187 -5.22 14.43 8.49
N ASP A 188 -4.68 14.52 9.69
CA ASP A 188 -3.28 14.18 9.94
C ASP A 188 -3.01 12.72 9.54
N ARG A 189 -1.89 12.49 8.85
CA ARG A 189 -1.56 11.16 8.33
C ARG A 189 -1.33 10.16 9.46
N ASN A 190 -0.61 10.54 10.52
CA ASN A 190 -0.34 9.62 11.62
C ASN A 190 -1.64 9.22 12.32
N PHE A 191 -2.60 10.14 12.41
CA PHE A 191 -3.93 9.85 12.92
C PHE A 191 -4.70 8.85 12.04
N ILE A 192 -4.77 9.06 10.72
CA ILE A 192 -5.45 8.13 9.81
C ILE A 192 -4.82 6.73 9.87
N GLU A 193 -3.49 6.68 9.85
CA GLU A 193 -2.71 5.45 9.94
C GLU A 193 -2.97 4.70 11.26
N ALA A 194 -3.05 5.41 12.39
CA ALA A 194 -3.42 4.82 13.67
C ALA A 194 -4.83 4.24 13.65
N VAL A 195 -5.82 4.98 13.14
CA VAL A 195 -7.18 4.46 13.00
C VAL A 195 -7.21 3.22 12.11
N THR A 196 -6.50 3.21 10.98
CA THR A 196 -6.43 2.04 10.08
C THR A 196 -5.83 0.83 10.78
N ARG A 197 -4.75 1.02 11.55
CA ARG A 197 -4.13 -0.06 12.34
C ARG A 197 -5.05 -0.62 13.43
N VAL A 198 -6.13 0.06 13.82
CA VAL A 198 -7.16 -0.53 14.68
C VAL A 198 -7.90 -1.67 13.99
N PHE A 199 -8.21 -1.52 12.70
CA PHE A 199 -8.94 -2.50 11.90
C PHE A 199 -8.01 -3.56 11.30
N ALA A 200 -6.79 -3.18 10.94
CA ALA A 200 -5.77 -4.05 10.38
C ALA A 200 -4.48 -4.02 11.22
N PRO A 201 -4.52 -4.42 12.51
CA PRO A 201 -3.29 -4.56 13.28
C PRO A 201 -2.48 -5.69 12.65
N LYS A 202 -1.36 -5.33 12.00
CA LYS A 202 -0.60 -6.27 11.16
C LYS A 202 -1.47 -6.93 10.09
N GLY A 203 -2.49 -6.23 9.57
CA GLY A 203 -3.23 -6.58 8.35
C GLY A 203 -4.09 -7.84 8.35
N ILE A 204 -4.40 -8.36 9.51
CA ILE A 204 -5.48 -9.32 9.68
C ILE A 204 -6.63 -8.50 10.24
N ILE A 205 -7.85 -8.66 9.76
CA ILE A 205 -8.99 -7.98 10.38
C ILE A 205 -9.18 -8.63 11.74
N ILE A 206 -8.91 -7.89 12.82
CA ILE A 206 -8.88 -8.47 14.14
C ILE A 206 -9.97 -7.90 15.05
N SER A 207 -10.64 -8.78 15.79
CA SER A 207 -11.32 -8.41 17.03
C SER A 207 -10.54 -8.68 18.34
N SER A 208 -9.40 -9.39 18.37
CA SER A 208 -8.68 -9.85 19.58
C SER A 208 -7.13 -9.81 19.65
N GLY A 209 -6.39 -9.29 18.68
CA GLY A 209 -4.93 -9.45 18.55
C GLY A 209 -4.14 -8.41 19.32
N PRO A 210 -2.88 -8.67 19.67
CA PRO A 210 -2.07 -7.77 20.48
C PRO A 210 -1.78 -6.46 19.73
N MET A 211 -2.00 -5.33 20.41
CA MET A 211 -1.52 -4.00 20.02
C MET A 211 -0.38 -3.60 20.94
N PRO A 212 0.53 -2.72 20.50
CA PRO A 212 1.51 -2.14 21.42
C PRO A 212 0.80 -1.43 22.57
N GLU A 213 1.21 -1.71 23.81
CA GLU A 213 0.64 -1.06 24.99
C GLU A 213 0.86 0.46 24.93
N ASN A 214 -0.15 1.23 25.38
CA ASN A 214 -0.13 2.69 25.40
C ASN A 214 0.09 3.37 24.03
N SER A 215 -0.11 2.65 22.94
CA SER A 215 -0.15 3.24 21.59
C SER A 215 -1.50 3.93 21.32
N PRO A 216 -1.56 4.94 20.43
CA PRO A 216 -2.82 5.54 20.01
C PRO A 216 -3.86 4.50 19.58
N GLU A 217 -3.44 3.46 18.85
CA GLU A 217 -4.28 2.37 18.39
C GLU A 217 -4.91 1.59 19.55
N SER A 218 -4.10 1.30 20.59
CA SER A 218 -4.58 0.58 21.77
C SER A 218 -5.68 1.33 22.51
N ARG A 219 -5.58 2.66 22.58
CA ARG A 219 -6.57 3.55 23.21
C ARG A 219 -7.81 3.78 22.33
N MET A 220 -7.64 3.88 21.01
CA MET A 220 -8.74 4.03 20.06
C MET A 220 -9.61 2.78 19.92
N ARG A 221 -9.02 1.59 20.06
CA ARG A 221 -9.71 0.30 19.87
C ARG A 221 -11.02 0.17 20.68
N PRO A 222 -11.06 0.40 22.01
CA PRO A 222 -12.32 0.29 22.76
C PRO A 222 -13.39 1.29 22.28
N ILE A 223 -12.99 2.51 21.91
CA ILE A 223 -13.91 3.55 21.39
C ILE A 223 -14.53 3.09 20.07
N ILE A 224 -13.71 2.61 19.13
CA ILE A 224 -14.17 2.09 17.83
C ILE A 224 -15.10 0.88 18.02
N LYS A 225 -14.74 -0.08 18.87
CA LYS A 225 -15.58 -1.26 19.15
C LYS A 225 -16.95 -0.85 19.71
N LYS A 226 -16.98 0.07 20.66
CA LYS A 226 -18.23 0.60 21.24
C LYS A 226 -19.07 1.31 20.18
N ALA A 227 -18.45 2.15 19.35
CA ALA A 227 -19.12 2.85 18.27
C ALA A 227 -19.76 1.87 17.25
N MET A 228 -19.02 0.86 16.82
CA MET A 228 -19.53 -0.17 15.90
C MET A 228 -20.71 -0.95 16.50
N ALA A 229 -20.64 -1.34 17.78
CA ALA A 229 -21.75 -1.99 18.48
C ALA A 229 -23.01 -1.11 18.53
N ASN A 230 -22.81 0.21 18.71
CA ASN A 230 -23.86 1.22 18.72
C ASN A 230 -24.26 1.73 17.32
N ARG A 231 -23.75 1.12 16.24
CA ARG A 231 -23.98 1.54 14.84
C ARG A 231 -23.61 2.99 14.55
N GLN A 232 -22.65 3.54 15.30
CA GLN A 232 -22.06 4.85 15.05
C GLN A 232 -20.96 4.75 14.00
N THR A 233 -20.83 5.80 13.18
CA THR A 233 -19.79 5.91 12.13
C THR A 233 -18.56 6.66 12.64
N TYR A 234 -17.47 6.63 11.87
CA TYR A 234 -16.26 7.43 12.11
C TYR A 234 -16.59 8.90 12.40
N ALA A 235 -17.51 9.50 11.64
CA ALA A 235 -17.87 10.91 11.79
C ALA A 235 -18.42 11.25 13.20
N HIS A 236 -19.09 10.30 13.86
CA HIS A 236 -19.67 10.51 15.19
C HIS A 236 -18.60 10.56 16.29
N ILE A 237 -17.54 9.76 16.15
CA ILE A 237 -16.52 9.58 17.19
C ILE A 237 -15.17 10.20 16.85
N ARG A 238 -15.05 10.88 15.71
CA ARG A 238 -13.81 11.48 15.22
C ARG A 238 -13.08 12.31 16.29
N THR A 239 -13.80 13.21 16.96
CA THR A 239 -13.21 14.10 17.97
C THR A 239 -12.70 13.32 19.18
N GLU A 240 -13.39 12.26 19.60
CA GLU A 240 -12.96 11.36 20.67
C GLU A 240 -11.67 10.63 20.27
N LEU A 241 -11.63 10.08 19.04
CA LEU A 241 -10.43 9.43 18.52
C LEU A 241 -9.22 10.37 18.43
N GLN A 242 -9.42 11.64 18.08
CA GLN A 242 -8.32 12.61 18.02
C GLN A 242 -7.70 12.91 19.39
N GLN A 243 -8.47 12.80 20.47
CA GLN A 243 -7.95 13.00 21.82
C GLN A 243 -6.94 11.90 22.21
N GLU A 244 -7.09 10.70 21.63
CA GLU A 244 -6.23 9.55 21.86
C GLU A 244 -4.90 9.60 21.08
N MET A 245 -4.67 10.62 20.27
CA MET A 245 -3.38 10.83 19.58
C MET A 245 -2.28 11.40 20.47
N LYS A 246 -2.60 11.81 21.70
CA LYS A 246 -1.67 12.34 22.70
C LYS A 246 -0.86 11.25 23.39
#